data_AF-A0A935RTU1-F1
#
_entry.id   AF-A0A935RTU1-F1
#
_cell.length_a   1.000
_cell.length_b   1.000
_cell.length_c   1.000
_cell.angle_alpha   90.00
_cell.angle_beta   90.00
_cell.angle_gamma   90.00
#
_symmetry.space_group_name_H-M   'P 1'
#
loop_
_entity.id
_entity.type
_entity.pdbx_description
1 polymer ?
#
loop_
_entity_poly.entity_id
_entity_poly.type
_entity_poly.pdbx_seq_one_letter_code
_entity_poly.pdbx_strand_id
1 'polypeptide(L)'
;MNPLSLIMIGLGLIPIAIGFFLGYQYQPASPLYLTLIIIYFVVASITRFDTRLIQAKMQGQDFGELPGWTGFFSWAQWGLFCALAILNWRVAIGLFVLKFILKFLPVLETIGTLLMSPFKPRA
;
A
#
# COMPACT_ATOMS: atom_id res chain seq x y z
N MET A 1 19.93 -23.20 -20.55
CA MET A 1 18.64 -22.53 -20.31
C MET A 1 18.80 -21.06 -20.64
N ASN A 2 18.01 -20.52 -21.55
CA ASN A 2 18.13 -19.11 -21.94
C ASN A 2 17.41 -18.21 -20.91
N PRO A 3 17.92 -17.01 -20.61
CA PRO A 3 17.31 -16.11 -19.62
C PRO A 3 15.86 -15.75 -19.96
N LEU A 4 15.51 -15.72 -21.24
CA LEU A 4 14.13 -15.52 -21.71
C LEU A 4 13.16 -16.62 -21.30
N SER A 5 13.59 -17.88 -21.24
CA SER A 5 12.70 -18.98 -20.82
C SER A 5 12.39 -18.93 -19.32
N LEU A 6 13.31 -18.43 -18.50
CA LEU A 6 13.10 -18.23 -17.06
C LEU A 6 12.10 -17.09 -16.78
N ILE A 7 12.16 -16.01 -17.55
CA ILE A 7 11.20 -14.88 -17.46
C ILE A 7 9.80 -15.31 -17.90
N MET A 8 9.69 -16.11 -18.97
CA MET A 8 8.41 -16.63 -19.47
C MET A 8 7.74 -17.60 -18.47
N ILE A 9 8.53 -18.47 -17.81
CA ILE A 9 8.02 -19.36 -16.75
C ILE A 9 7.59 -18.54 -15.52
N GLY A 10 8.37 -17.52 -15.13
CA GLY A 10 8.00 -16.61 -14.04
C GLY A 10 6.70 -15.84 -14.31
N LEU A 11 6.52 -15.32 -15.53
CA LEU A 11 5.31 -14.59 -15.92
C LEU A 11 4.06 -15.48 -16.02
N GLY A 12 4.21 -16.76 -16.39
CA GLY A 12 3.10 -17.71 -16.43
C GLY A 12 2.66 -18.21 -15.04
N LEU A 13 3.57 -18.24 -14.06
CA LEU A 13 3.26 -18.67 -12.69
C LEU A 13 2.63 -17.56 -11.83
N ILE A 14 2.82 -16.29 -12.19
CA ILE A 14 2.19 -15.15 -11.50
C ILE A 14 0.65 -15.23 -11.51
N PRO A 15 -0.04 -15.40 -12.66
CA PRO A 15 -1.50 -15.51 -12.67
C PRO A 15 -2.01 -16.80 -12.00
N ILE A 16 -1.24 -17.88 -12.01
CA ILE A 16 -1.58 -19.14 -11.31
C ILE A 16 -1.44 -18.97 -9.79
N ALA A 17 -0.38 -18.31 -9.32
CA ALA A 17 -0.22 -17.97 -7.92
C ALA A 17 -1.32 -17.00 -7.47
N ILE A 18 -1.66 -16.00 -8.28
CA ILE A 18 -2.77 -15.08 -8.02
C ILE A 18 -4.10 -15.85 -7.95
N GLY A 19 -4.39 -16.73 -8.90
CA GLY A 19 -5.63 -17.53 -8.91
C GLY A 19 -5.72 -18.55 -7.77
N PHE A 20 -4.58 -19.12 -7.36
CA PHE A 20 -4.50 -20.07 -6.24
C PHE A 20 -4.60 -19.36 -4.88
N PHE A 21 -3.97 -18.19 -4.73
CA PHE A 21 -4.04 -17.40 -3.49
C PHE A 21 -5.40 -16.71 -3.31
N LEU A 22 -6.02 -16.28 -4.41
CA LEU A 22 -7.36 -15.67 -4.44
C LEU A 22 -8.49 -16.70 -4.50
N GLY A 23 -8.19 -17.99 -4.32
CA GLY A 23 -9.08 -19.14 -4.46
C GLY A 23 -10.55 -18.76 -4.62
N TYR A 24 -11.03 -18.78 -5.87
CA TYR A 24 -12.39 -18.54 -6.37
C TYR A 24 -13.51 -18.66 -5.32
N GLN A 25 -13.58 -17.69 -4.42
CA GLN A 25 -14.68 -17.44 -3.51
C GLN A 25 -14.94 -15.96 -3.71
N TYR A 26 -15.72 -15.67 -4.75
CA TYR A 26 -16.34 -14.37 -4.96
C TYR A 26 -17.36 -14.19 -3.82
N GLN A 27 -16.87 -13.97 -2.60
CA GLN A 27 -17.72 -13.50 -1.51
C GLN A 27 -18.32 -12.19 -2.02
N PRO A 28 -19.65 -12.03 -2.10
CA PRO A 28 -20.25 -10.79 -2.58
C PRO A 28 -19.61 -9.66 -1.77
N ALA A 29 -18.90 -8.77 -2.46
CA ALA A 29 -18.12 -7.71 -1.86
C ALA A 29 -19.05 -6.86 -1.02
N SER A 30 -19.12 -7.15 0.28
CA SER A 30 -19.94 -6.34 1.17
C SER A 30 -19.41 -4.92 1.03
N PRO A 31 -20.27 -3.90 0.86
CA PRO A 31 -19.80 -2.53 0.66
C PRO A 31 -18.81 -2.09 1.75
N LEU A 32 -18.98 -2.61 2.96
CA LEU A 32 -18.07 -2.45 4.09
C LEU A 32 -16.66 -2.98 3.80
N TYR A 33 -16.53 -4.16 3.20
CA TYR A 33 -15.24 -4.75 2.88
C TYR A 33 -14.47 -3.93 1.84
N LEU A 34 -15.16 -3.51 0.78
CA LEU A 34 -14.57 -2.71 -0.28
C LEU A 34 -14.13 -1.34 0.26
N THR A 35 -14.95 -0.75 1.15
CA THR A 35 -14.63 0.50 1.85
C THR A 35 -13.37 0.35 2.71
N LEU A 36 -13.24 -0.74 3.48
CA LEU A 36 -12.03 -0.99 4.28
C LEU A 36 -10.76 -1.10 3.42
N ILE A 37 -10.85 -1.72 2.24
CA ILE A 37 -9.71 -1.84 1.32
C ILE A 37 -9.33 -0.46 0.78
N ILE A 38 -10.30 0.35 0.34
CA ILE A 38 -10.03 1.71 -0.15
C ILE A 38 -9.39 2.55 0.94
N ILE A 39 -9.94 2.55 2.15
CA ILE A 39 -9.39 3.28 3.29
C ILE A 39 -7.97 2.79 3.58
N TYR A 40 -7.72 1.48 3.57
CA TYR A 40 -6.38 0.94 3.76
C TYR A 40 -5.37 1.48 2.75
N PHE A 41 -5.74 1.60 1.46
CA PHE A 41 -4.87 2.20 0.44
C PHE A 41 -4.63 3.69 0.64
N VAL A 42 -5.69 4.46 0.95
CA VAL A 42 -5.57 5.89 1.23
C VAL A 42 -4.62 6.13 2.40
N VAL A 43 -4.81 5.41 3.51
CA VAL A 43 -3.95 5.49 4.68
C VAL A 43 -2.53 5.04 4.34
N ALA A 44 -2.36 3.98 3.55
CA ALA A 44 -1.04 3.53 3.10
C ALA A 44 -0.29 4.57 2.26
N SER A 45 -0.99 5.29 1.37
CA SER A 45 -0.43 6.38 0.58
C SER A 45 0.05 7.54 1.45
N ILE A 46 -0.74 7.92 2.46
CA ILE A 46 -0.37 8.95 3.42
C ILE A 46 0.87 8.55 4.21
N THR A 47 0.89 7.35 4.80
CA THR A 47 2.04 6.84 5.55
C THR A 47 3.30 6.76 4.67
N ARG A 48 3.14 6.41 3.38
CA ARG A 48 4.25 6.36 2.44
C ARG A 48 4.84 7.74 2.17
N PHE A 49 4.00 8.75 1.98
CA PHE A 49 4.43 10.14 1.80
C PHE A 49 5.16 10.66 3.05
N ASP A 50 4.61 10.44 4.24
CA ASP A 50 5.23 10.80 5.52
C ASP A 50 6.61 10.16 5.69
N THR A 51 6.73 8.85 5.40
CA THR A 51 8.01 8.14 5.42
C THR A 51 9.02 8.74 4.46
N ARG A 52 8.61 9.15 3.25
CA ARG A 52 9.48 9.77 2.25
C ARG A 52 9.97 11.15 2.69
N LEU A 53 9.10 11.93 3.30
CA LEU A 53 9.45 13.24 3.83
C LEU A 53 10.49 13.13 4.96
N ILE A 54 10.30 12.18 5.88
CA ILE A 54 11.27 11.87 6.93
C ILE A 54 12.61 11.39 6.34
N GLN A 55 12.56 10.51 5.33
CA GLN A 55 13.76 10.04 4.63
C GLN A 55 14.51 11.18 3.94
N ALA A 56 13.81 12.09 3.27
CA ALA A 56 14.41 13.24 2.61
C ALA A 56 15.04 14.21 3.62
N LYS A 57 14.40 14.40 4.79
CA LYS A 57 14.96 15.18 5.90
C LYS A 57 16.24 14.57 6.45
N MET A 58 16.28 13.23 6.62
CA MET A 58 17.50 12.52 7.03
C MET A 58 18.63 12.63 5.99
N GLN A 59 18.30 12.91 4.73
CA GLN A 59 19.26 13.17 3.65
C GLN A 59 19.66 14.66 3.54
N GLY A 60 19.19 15.51 4.46
CA GLY A 60 19.52 16.93 4.51
C GLY A 60 18.66 17.83 3.61
N GLN A 61 17.56 17.33 3.05
CA GLN A 61 16.60 18.17 2.32
C GLN A 61 15.63 18.83 3.32
N ASP A 62 15.54 20.16 3.28
CA ASP A 62 14.70 20.93 4.20
C ASP A 62 13.26 21.03 3.67
N PHE A 63 12.53 19.90 3.76
CA PHE A 63 11.09 19.91 3.62
C PHE A 63 10.47 20.16 5.00
N GLY A 64 9.63 21.19 5.10
CA GLY A 64 8.90 21.48 6.34
C GLY A 64 8.17 20.24 6.87
N GLU A 65 8.05 20.14 8.18
CA GLU A 65 7.48 18.96 8.83
C GLU A 65 5.97 18.85 8.61
N LEU A 66 5.49 17.61 8.45
CA LEU A 66 4.07 17.34 8.52
C LEU A 66 3.58 17.50 9.97
N PRO A 67 2.32 17.89 10.18
CA PRO A 67 1.74 17.98 11.51
C PRO A 67 1.83 16.63 12.26
N GLY A 68 2.15 16.63 13.55
CA GLY A 68 2.36 15.39 14.31
C GLY A 68 1.15 14.42 14.37
N TRP A 69 -0.05 14.87 14.02
CA TRP A 69 -1.22 13.99 13.87
C TRP A 69 -1.10 13.02 12.68
N THR A 70 -0.21 13.26 11.71
CA THR A 70 0.00 12.30 10.60
C THR A 70 0.52 10.95 11.09
N GLY A 71 1.23 10.91 12.22
CA GLY A 71 1.64 9.67 12.88
C GLY A 71 0.47 8.74 13.23
N PHE A 72 -0.74 9.29 13.43
CA PHE A 72 -1.95 8.50 13.66
C PHE A 72 -2.29 7.59 12.47
N PHE A 73 -2.00 7.99 11.23
CA PHE A 73 -2.27 7.16 10.06
C PHE A 73 -1.44 5.88 10.03
N SER A 74 -0.22 5.92 10.57
CA SER A 74 0.60 4.71 10.71
C SER A 74 -0.07 3.69 11.64
N TRP A 75 -0.62 4.15 12.77
CA TRP A 75 -1.39 3.32 13.69
C TRP A 75 -2.71 2.84 13.08
N ALA A 76 -3.46 3.73 12.41
CA ALA A 76 -4.69 3.38 11.70
C ALA A 76 -4.45 2.33 10.61
N GLN A 77 -3.29 2.39 9.94
CA GLN A 77 -2.91 1.40 8.94
C GLN A 77 -2.77 0.00 9.53
N TRP A 78 -2.09 -0.11 10.67
CA TRP A 78 -1.99 -1.39 11.39
C TRP A 78 -3.35 -1.88 11.86
N GLY A 79 -4.19 -0.99 12.39
CA GLY A 79 -5.57 -1.32 12.77
C GLY A 79 -6.40 -1.87 11.61
N LEU A 80 -6.34 -1.22 10.45
CA LEU A 80 -7.02 -1.66 9.23
C LEU A 80 -6.49 -2.99 8.71
N PHE A 81 -5.17 -3.19 8.78
CA PHE A 81 -4.57 -4.48 8.42
C PHE A 81 -5.06 -5.60 9.33
N CYS A 82 -5.06 -5.39 10.66
CA CYS A 82 -5.58 -6.36 11.62
C CYS A 82 -7.07 -6.64 11.39
N ALA A 83 -7.87 -5.61 11.15
CA ALA A 83 -9.30 -5.76 10.84
C ALA A 83 -9.54 -6.59 9.57
N LEU A 84 -8.79 -6.30 8.50
CA LEU A 84 -8.85 -7.09 7.26
C LEU A 84 -8.33 -8.51 7.47
N ALA A 85 -7.31 -8.72 8.30
CA ALA A 85 -6.74 -10.03 8.60
C ALA A 85 -7.72 -10.92 9.39
N ILE A 86 -8.45 -10.36 10.35
CA ILE A 86 -9.51 -11.06 11.09
C ILE A 86 -10.66 -11.42 10.14
N LEU A 87 -11.05 -10.50 9.26
CA LEU A 87 -12.18 -10.70 8.36
C LEU A 87 -11.88 -11.68 7.23
N ASN A 88 -10.69 -11.56 6.62
CA ASN A 88 -10.20 -12.47 5.60
C ASN A 88 -8.67 -12.38 5.49
N TRP A 89 -7.99 -13.27 6.21
CA TRP A 89 -6.52 -13.32 6.28
C TRP A 89 -5.83 -13.51 4.93
N ARG A 90 -6.45 -14.23 3.97
CA ARG A 90 -5.88 -14.43 2.62
C ARG A 90 -5.78 -13.13 1.85
N VAL A 91 -6.85 -12.33 1.88
CA VAL A 91 -6.88 -11.01 1.24
C VAL A 91 -5.97 -10.04 1.99
N ALA A 92 -5.93 -10.08 3.33
CA ALA A 92 -5.02 -9.24 4.08
C ALA A 92 -3.54 -9.49 3.69
N ILE A 93 -3.14 -10.76 3.60
CA ILE A 93 -1.81 -11.13 3.09
C ILE A 93 -1.63 -10.64 1.65
N GLY A 94 -2.62 -10.85 0.78
CA GLY A 94 -2.60 -10.34 -0.60
C GLY A 94 -2.39 -8.82 -0.67
N LEU A 95 -3.11 -8.04 0.16
CA LEU A 95 -2.97 -6.60 0.27
C LEU A 95 -1.64 -6.19 0.88
N PHE A 96 -1.08 -6.97 1.80
CA PHE A 96 0.24 -6.74 2.36
C PHE A 96 1.33 -6.91 1.30
N VAL A 97 1.27 -8.00 0.53
CA VAL A 97 2.17 -8.26 -0.61
C VAL A 97 1.99 -7.19 -1.69
N LEU A 98 0.75 -6.84 -2.04
CA LEU A 98 0.46 -5.79 -3.01
C LEU A 98 0.99 -4.43 -2.56
N LYS A 99 0.77 -4.04 -1.29
CA LYS A 99 1.38 -2.84 -0.69
C LYS A 99 2.90 -2.89 -0.78
N PHE A 100 3.51 -4.05 -0.52
CA PHE A 100 4.95 -4.22 -0.58
C PHE A 100 5.48 -4.02 -2.01
N ILE A 101 4.81 -4.58 -3.03
CA ILE A 101 5.15 -4.36 -4.45
C ILE A 101 4.98 -2.87 -4.80
N LEU A 102 3.84 -2.28 -4.44
CA LEU A 102 3.53 -0.88 -4.67
C LEU A 102 4.47 0.08 -3.92
N LYS A 103 5.14 -0.35 -2.85
CA LYS A 103 6.16 0.43 -2.15
C LYS A 103 7.36 0.73 -3.04
N PHE A 104 7.68 -0.16 -3.98
CA PHE A 104 8.74 0.03 -4.97
C PHE A 104 8.31 0.91 -6.14
N LEU A 105 7.00 1.06 -6.36
CA LEU A 105 6.45 1.96 -7.38
C LEU A 105 6.18 3.35 -6.80
N PRO A 106 6.37 4.43 -7.57
CA PRO A 106 6.07 5.80 -7.11
C PRO A 106 4.56 6.08 -6.99
N VAL A 107 3.69 5.12 -7.30
CA VAL A 107 2.23 5.30 -7.34
C VAL A 107 1.64 5.71 -5.98
N LEU A 108 2.02 5.02 -4.90
CA LEU A 108 1.54 5.36 -3.55
C LEU A 108 1.99 6.76 -3.13
N GLU A 109 3.18 7.17 -3.58
CA GLU A 109 3.77 8.47 -3.31
C GLU A 109 3.08 9.58 -4.11
N THR A 110 2.73 9.35 -5.37
CA THR A 110 1.93 10.29 -6.17
C THR A 110 0.56 10.54 -5.54
N ILE A 111 -0.14 9.48 -5.12
CA ILE A 111 -1.45 9.61 -4.46
C ILE A 111 -1.29 10.31 -3.11
N GLY A 112 -0.30 9.93 -2.31
CA GLY A 112 -0.03 10.57 -1.02
C GLY A 112 0.32 12.05 -1.18
N THR A 113 1.09 12.40 -2.20
CA THR A 113 1.43 13.79 -2.55
C THR A 113 0.20 14.58 -2.96
N LEU A 114 -0.71 14.01 -3.75
CA LEU A 114 -1.96 14.65 -4.14
C LEU A 114 -2.85 14.91 -2.92
N LEU A 115 -3.00 13.91 -2.04
CA LEU A 115 -3.81 14.00 -0.83
C LEU A 115 -3.23 14.98 0.20
N MET A 116 -1.91 15.03 0.35
CA MET A 116 -1.21 15.89 1.30
C MET A 116 -0.78 17.23 0.70
N SER A 117 -1.07 17.48 -0.58
CA SER A 117 -0.82 18.76 -1.25
C SER A 117 -1.31 19.99 -0.47
N PRO A 118 -2.53 20.01 0.13
CA PRO A 118 -2.99 21.19 0.87
C PRO A 118 -2.23 21.41 2.19
N PHE A 119 -1.54 20.40 2.71
CA PHE A 119 -0.82 20.45 3.99
C PHE A 119 0.69 20.62 3.83
N LYS A 120 1.20 20.70 2.59
CA LYS A 120 2.62 20.99 2.36
C LYS A 120 2.92 22.41 2.87
N PRO A 121 3.89 22.57 3.79
CA PRO A 121 4.40 23.89 4.13
C PRO A 121 4.93 24.51 2.84
N ARG A 122 4.34 25.63 2.42
CA ARG A 122 4.90 26.42 1.32
C ARG A 122 6.14 27.09 1.88
N ALA A 123 7.30 26.65 1.43
CA ALA A 123 8.52 27.46 1.51
C ALA A 123 8.38 28.66 0.56
#